data_AF-A0A2W4JS36-F1
#
_entry.id   AF-A0A2W4JS36-F1
#
_cell.length_a   1.000
_cell.length_b   1.000
_cell.length_c   1.000
_cell.angle_alpha   90.00
_cell.angle_beta   90.00
_cell.angle_gamma   90.00
#
_symmetry.space_group_name_H-M   'P 1'
#
loop_
_entity.id
_entity.type
_entity.pdbx_description
1 polymer ?
#
loop_
_entity_poly.entity_id
_entity_poly.type
_entity_poly.pdbx_seq_one_letter_code
_entity_poly.pdbx_strand_id
1 'polypeptide(L)'
;MRRYYGVRLRDLVTGDLTHRELLAYIRHLPQDSAVGRALLGPAADYDATMHRLTDLLDAVVEGNWIAARAAGGKPKKPKPVKRPKPPQADI
;
A
#
# COMPACT_ATOMS: atom_id res chain seq x y z
N MET A 1 11.66 6.69 10.88
CA MET A 1 13.04 6.42 11.36
C MET A 1 13.02 5.68 12.68
N ARG A 2 12.84 6.35 13.83
CA ARG A 2 12.92 5.70 15.17
C ARG A 2 12.06 4.45 15.34
N ARG A 3 10.82 4.45 14.82
CA ARG A 3 9.92 3.28 14.91
C ARG A 3 10.43 2.03 14.18
N TYR A 4 11.06 2.19 13.02
CA TYR A 4 11.43 1.06 12.16
C TYR A 4 12.91 0.70 12.25
N TYR A 5 13.78 1.68 12.51
CA TYR A 5 15.24 1.51 12.50
C TYR A 5 15.89 1.85 13.84
N GLY A 6 15.15 2.30 14.86
CA GLY A 6 15.71 2.68 16.16
C GLY A 6 16.51 3.99 16.20
N VAL A 7 16.87 4.55 15.05
CA VAL A 7 17.71 5.76 14.94
C VAL A 7 16.95 7.07 15.13
N ARG A 8 17.64 8.07 15.67
CA ARG A 8 17.14 9.45 15.83
C ARG A 8 17.84 10.38 14.85
N LEU A 9 17.13 11.42 14.41
CA LEU A 9 17.72 12.43 13.51
C LEU A 9 18.85 13.24 14.18
N ARG A 10 18.83 13.35 15.52
CA ARG A 10 19.94 13.95 16.28
C ARG A 10 21.25 13.21 16.05
N ASP A 11 21.20 11.91 15.81
CA ASP A 11 22.37 11.05 15.68
C ASP A 11 23.22 11.47 14.45
N LEU A 12 22.60 12.15 13.47
CA LEU A 12 23.29 12.76 12.33
C LEU A 12 24.21 13.93 12.74
N VAL A 13 23.80 14.68 13.77
CA VAL A 13 24.55 15.83 14.30
C VAL A 13 25.61 15.37 15.29
N THR A 14 25.36 14.29 16.05
CA THR A 14 26.36 13.72 16.97
C THR A 14 27.41 12.87 16.26
N GLY A 15 27.16 12.46 15.02
CA GLY A 15 28.07 11.67 14.19
C GLY A 15 27.85 10.15 14.27
N ASP A 16 26.93 9.70 15.10
CA ASP A 16 26.57 8.27 15.24
C ASP A 16 25.74 7.74 14.05
N LEU A 17 25.26 8.64 13.18
CA LEU A 17 24.57 8.33 11.94
C LEU A 17 25.20 9.10 10.77
N THR A 18 25.59 8.42 9.71
CA THR A 18 26.13 9.08 8.51
C THR A 18 25.02 9.51 7.53
N HIS A 19 25.30 10.52 6.71
CA HIS A 19 24.40 10.94 5.62
C HIS A 19 24.06 9.79 4.66
N ARG A 20 25.03 8.90 4.41
CA ARG A 20 24.86 7.75 3.52
C ARG A 20 23.88 6.72 4.09
N GLU A 21 23.97 6.45 5.39
CA GLU A 21 23.04 5.57 6.10
C GLU A 21 21.64 6.18 6.17
N LEU A 22 21.56 7.48 6.46
CA LEU A 22 20.28 8.19 6.44
C LEU A 22 19.59 8.06 5.08
N LEU A 23 20.31 8.28 3.97
CA LEU A 23 19.76 8.12 2.63
C LEU A 23 19.32 6.67 2.35
N ALA A 24 20.06 5.67 2.82
CA ALA A 24 19.65 4.27 2.70
C ALA A 24 18.34 4.01 3.46
N TYR A 25 18.21 4.52 4.69
CA TYR A 25 16.99 4.38 5.48
C TYR A 25 15.79 5.09 4.86
N ILE A 26 15.99 6.27 4.25
CA ILE A 26 14.90 6.98 3.54
C ILE A 26 14.44 6.15 2.34
N ARG A 27 15.38 5.63 1.53
CA ARG A 27 15.06 4.87 0.31
C ARG A 27 14.34 3.55 0.58
N HIS A 28 14.60 2.92 1.72
CA HIS A 28 14.01 1.64 2.09
C HIS A 28 12.90 1.76 3.15
N LEU A 29 12.43 2.99 3.40
CA LEU A 29 11.41 3.22 4.41
C LEU A 29 10.08 2.56 4.00
N PRO A 30 9.42 1.82 4.91
CA PRO A 30 8.13 1.19 4.62
C PRO A 30 7.06 2.20 4.17
N GLN A 31 6.16 1.75 3.30
CA GLN A 31 5.06 2.54 2.74
C GLN A 31 4.11 3.10 3.81
N ASP A 32 3.88 2.34 4.87
CA ASP A 32 3.03 2.69 6.01
C ASP A 32 3.70 3.63 7.03
N SER A 33 4.95 4.03 6.77
CA SER A 33 5.68 4.96 7.63
C SER A 33 5.01 6.33 7.66
N ALA A 34 5.32 7.14 8.67
CA ALA A 34 4.76 8.50 8.77
C ALA A 34 5.04 9.36 7.53
N VAL A 35 6.22 9.20 6.91
CA VAL A 35 6.57 9.86 5.65
C VAL A 35 5.77 9.28 4.49
N GLY A 36 5.66 7.95 4.41
CA GLY A 36 4.85 7.28 3.39
C GLY A 36 3.37 7.67 3.45
N ARG A 37 2.77 7.76 4.66
CA ARG A 37 1.41 8.27 4.88
C ARG A 37 1.23 9.73 4.49
N ALA A 38 2.21 10.57 4.80
CA ALA A 38 2.16 11.98 4.40
C ALA A 38 2.19 12.15 2.88
N LEU A 39 2.97 11.32 2.18
CA LEU A 39 3.11 11.37 0.72
C LEU A 39 1.97 10.68 -0.03
N LEU A 40 1.57 9.49 0.41
CA LEU A 40 0.63 8.62 -0.31
C LEU A 40 -0.80 8.71 0.22
N GLY A 41 -1.01 9.37 1.37
CA GLY A 41 -2.32 9.51 1.99
C GLY A 41 -2.97 8.15 2.27
N PRO A 42 -4.26 7.96 1.93
CA PRO A 42 -4.98 6.70 2.10
C PRO A 42 -4.37 5.51 1.33
N ALA A 43 -3.58 5.76 0.27
CA ALA A 43 -2.90 4.70 -0.45
C ALA A 43 -1.74 4.09 0.34
N ALA A 44 -1.22 4.79 1.37
CA ALA A 44 -0.11 4.30 2.18
C ALA A 44 -0.42 2.99 2.90
N ASP A 45 -1.66 2.84 3.37
CA ASP A 45 -2.13 1.64 4.07
C ASP A 45 -2.55 0.52 3.10
N TYR A 46 -2.57 0.80 1.79
CA TYR A 46 -2.88 -0.18 0.75
C TYR A 46 -1.59 -0.82 0.22
N ASP A 47 -1.09 -1.80 0.96
CA ASP A 47 0.15 -2.49 0.62
C ASP A 47 -0.03 -3.50 -0.53
N ALA A 48 1.09 -4.10 -0.97
CA ALA A 48 1.08 -5.09 -2.04
C ALA A 48 0.26 -6.35 -1.69
N THR A 49 0.10 -6.67 -0.41
CA THR A 49 -0.72 -7.79 0.06
C THR A 49 -2.20 -7.46 -0.12
N MET A 50 -2.62 -6.27 0.29
CA MET A 50 -3.98 -5.77 0.11
C MET A 50 -4.35 -5.69 -1.37
N HIS A 51 -3.43 -5.26 -2.23
CA HIS A 51 -3.64 -5.32 -3.68
C HIS A 51 -3.99 -6.73 -4.16
N ARG A 52 -3.19 -7.74 -3.80
CA ARG A 52 -3.43 -9.14 -4.21
C ARG A 52 -4.69 -9.74 -3.58
N LEU A 53 -4.99 -9.42 -2.32
CA LEU A 53 -6.22 -9.85 -1.67
C LEU A 53 -7.46 -9.26 -2.36
N THR A 54 -7.33 -8.02 -2.84
CA THR A 54 -8.39 -7.38 -3.63
C THR A 54 -8.58 -8.07 -4.97
N ASP A 55 -7.49 -8.41 -5.67
CA ASP A 55 -7.55 -9.20 -6.91
C ASP A 55 -8.23 -10.55 -6.70
N LEU A 56 -7.86 -11.26 -5.63
CA LEU A 56 -8.47 -12.53 -5.27
C LEU A 56 -9.95 -12.39 -4.97
N LEU A 57 -10.33 -11.37 -4.21
CA LEU A 57 -11.73 -11.08 -3.90
C LEU A 57 -12.54 -10.76 -5.17
N ASP A 58 -12.01 -9.93 -6.06
CA ASP A 58 -12.63 -9.61 -7.34
C ASP A 58 -12.88 -10.90 -8.17
N ALA A 59 -11.89 -11.79 -8.24
CA ALA A 59 -12.00 -13.07 -8.95
C ALA A 59 -13.03 -14.02 -8.33
N VAL A 60 -13.08 -14.13 -7.00
CA VAL A 60 -14.06 -14.96 -6.29
C VAL A 60 -15.48 -14.46 -6.51
N VAL A 61 -15.69 -13.14 -6.40
CA VAL A 61 -17.01 -12.53 -6.59
C VAL A 61 -17.48 -12.69 -8.05
N GLU A 62 -16.57 -12.55 -9.02
CA GLU A 62 -16.87 -12.83 -10.42
C GLU A 62 -17.22 -14.31 -10.67
N GLY A 63 -16.45 -15.24 -10.10
CA GLY A 63 -16.73 -16.67 -10.17
C GLY A 63 -18.13 -17.03 -9.64
N ASN A 64 -18.50 -16.47 -8.49
CA ASN A 64 -19.83 -16.65 -7.91
C ASN A 64 -20.94 -16.09 -8.82
N TRP A 65 -20.71 -14.94 -9.45
CA TRP A 65 -21.65 -14.35 -10.40
C TRP A 65 -21.84 -15.26 -11.63
N ILE A 66 -20.76 -15.80 -12.19
CA ILE A 66 -20.80 -16.74 -13.33
C ILE A 66 -21.57 -18.01 -12.94
N ALA A 67 -21.27 -18.59 -11.79
CA ALA A 67 -21.95 -19.80 -11.30
C ALA A 67 -23.46 -19.57 -11.12
N ALA A 68 -23.85 -18.45 -10.50
CA ALA A 68 -25.25 -18.09 -10.31
C ALA A 68 -25.98 -17.80 -11.64
N ARG A 69 -25.28 -17.24 -12.64
CA ARG A 69 -25.80 -17.10 -14.01
C ARG A 69 -26.00 -18.45 -14.69
N ALA A 70 -25.04 -19.35 -14.58
CA ALA A 70 -25.12 -20.70 -15.15
C ALA A 70 -26.27 -21.51 -14.56
N ALA A 71 -26.58 -21.31 -13.27
CA ALA A 71 -27.73 -21.90 -12.59
C ALA A 71 -29.11 -21.28 -12.98
N GLY A 72 -29.16 -20.40 -13.99
CA GLY A 72 -30.38 -19.74 -14.45
C GLY A 72 -30.79 -18.50 -13.65
N GLY A 73 -29.97 -18.09 -12.67
CA GLY A 73 -30.16 -16.85 -11.91
C GLY A 73 -29.94 -15.60 -12.76
N LYS A 74 -30.45 -14.47 -12.27
CA LYS A 74 -30.22 -13.13 -12.87
C LYS A 74 -29.46 -12.20 -11.90
N PRO A 75 -28.30 -12.60 -11.34
CA PRO A 75 -27.53 -11.74 -10.44
C PRO A 75 -26.97 -10.53 -11.21
N LYS A 76 -26.91 -9.39 -10.53
CA LYS A 76 -26.26 -8.17 -11.06
C LYS A 76 -24.75 -8.42 -11.17
N LYS A 77 -24.13 -7.94 -12.25
CA LYS A 77 -22.68 -8.05 -12.44
C LYS A 77 -21.98 -7.29 -11.30
N PRO A 78 -21.05 -7.92 -10.58
CA PRO A 78 -20.32 -7.26 -9.50
C PRO A 78 -19.43 -6.13 -10.06
N LYS A 79 -19.22 -5.11 -9.24
CA LYS A 79 -18.26 -4.04 -9.54
C LYS A 79 -16.95 -4.35 -8.83
N PRO A 80 -15.80 -4.14 -9.47
CA PRO A 80 -14.51 -4.31 -8.82
C PRO A 80 -14.39 -3.43 -7.57
N VAL A 81 -13.68 -3.93 -6.57
CA VAL A 81 -13.41 -3.17 -5.35
C VAL A 81 -12.60 -1.91 -5.70
N LYS A 82 -13.00 -0.77 -5.11
CA LYS A 82 -12.32 0.51 -5.33
C LYS A 82 -10.94 0.48 -4.69
N ARG A 83 -9.90 0.67 -5.50
CA ARG A 83 -8.51 0.74 -5.04
C ARG A 83 -8.11 2.20 -4.82
N PRO A 84 -7.53 2.57 -3.66
CA PRO A 84 -6.95 3.89 -3.49
C PRO A 84 -5.79 4.04 -4.46
N LYS A 85 -5.78 5.15 -5.19
CA LYS A 85 -4.65 5.52 -6.06
C LYS A 85 -3.72 6.42 -5.25
N PRO A 86 -2.40 6.23 -5.33
CA PRO A 86 -1.48 7.24 -4.83
C PRO A 86 -1.75 8.56 -5.55
N PRO A 87 -1.54 9.71 -4.89
CA PRO A 87 -1.61 11.00 -5.55
C PRO A 87 -0.67 10.98 -6.76
N GLN A 88 -1.18 11.37 -7.92
CA GLN A 88 -0.39 11.46 -9.14
C GLN A 88 0.74 12.45 -8.88
N ALA A 89 2.00 12.00 -8.93
CA ALA A 89 3.12 12.92 -8.88
C ALA A 89 3.13 13.68 -10.21
N ASP A 90 2.85 14.98 -10.18
CA ASP A 90 3.12 15.87 -11.29
C ASP A 90 4.65 15.97 -11.42
N ILE A 91 5.23 15.16 -12.31
CA ILE A 91 6.66 15.20 -12.68
C ILE A 91 6.76 15.60 -14.14
#